data_AF-A0A9Q0M9Y9-F1
#
_entry.id   AF-A0A9Q0M9Y9-F1
#
_cell.length_a   1.000
_cell.length_b   1.000
_cell.length_c   1.000
_cell.angle_alpha   90.00
_cell.angle_beta   90.00
_cell.angle_gamma   90.00
#
_symmetry.space_group_name_H-M   'P 1'
#
loop_
_entity.id
_entity.type
_entity.pdbx_description
1 polymer ?
#
loop_
_entity_poly.entity_id
_entity_poly.type
_entity_poly.pdbx_seq_one_letter_code
_entity_poly.pdbx_strand_id
1 'polypeptide(L)'
;MDDSFIGLNQVRSIHAAKIGLRSLKKEYFSHLKNLQRLDLSANEIEQLDIDAFSSEYDNNFQLRELDLSYNRIHHLPTNIFMVLRQPERINLANNRLVELNQIFRFNRDAIQYNPIQIILSNNSIRNDHFTNHTFNDLVERGHYIELDLTHNKLAWIDEEIFGKLLTNSSYGKSILLLNNNPIQCTNCRNRWLFRMENKQRGWLRSSIKLESCIEKKKRLFDYNLNDFGHC
;
A
#
# COMPACT_ATOMS: atom_id res chain seq x y z
N MET A 1 15.54 -16.13 20.54
CA MET A 1 16.08 -15.85 19.20
C MET A 1 17.00 -14.62 19.22
N ASP A 2 17.23 -13.99 20.37
CA ASP A 2 17.77 -12.62 20.41
C ASP A 2 19.23 -12.49 19.93
N ASP A 3 20.03 -13.55 20.01
CA ASP A 3 21.41 -13.55 19.46
C ASP A 3 21.59 -14.44 18.21
N SER A 4 20.53 -15.11 17.73
CA SER A 4 20.70 -16.21 16.75
C SER A 4 21.06 -15.75 15.33
N PHE A 5 20.95 -14.46 15.04
CA PHE A 5 21.26 -13.89 13.72
C PHE A 5 22.51 -13.01 13.70
N ILE A 6 23.19 -12.84 14.85
CA ILE A 6 24.43 -12.07 14.94
C ILE A 6 25.49 -12.71 14.05
N GLY A 7 26.06 -11.92 13.12
CA GLY A 7 27.11 -12.37 12.21
C GLY A 7 26.62 -12.98 10.89
N LEU A 8 25.31 -13.18 10.68
CA LEU A 8 24.73 -13.68 9.43
C LEU A 8 24.65 -12.61 8.32
N ASN A 9 25.75 -11.90 8.12
CA ASN A 9 25.85 -10.75 7.21
C ASN A 9 25.65 -11.10 5.73
N GLN A 10 25.61 -12.37 5.35
CA GLN A 10 25.40 -12.80 3.96
C GLN A 10 23.95 -13.18 3.66
N VAL A 11 23.08 -13.25 4.67
CA VAL A 11 21.68 -13.62 4.48
C VAL A 11 20.97 -12.54 3.68
N ARG A 12 20.34 -12.95 2.58
CA ARG A 12 19.56 -12.08 1.70
C ARG A 12 18.07 -12.40 1.71
N SER A 13 17.69 -13.61 2.12
CA SER A 13 16.31 -14.03 2.18
C SER A 13 16.05 -14.86 3.43
N ILE A 14 14.97 -14.55 4.12
CA ILE A 14 14.44 -15.34 5.24
C ILE A 14 13.01 -15.74 4.93
N HIS A 15 12.72 -17.03 5.11
CA HIS A 15 11.38 -17.58 5.04
C HIS A 15 10.99 -18.10 6.42
N ALA A 16 10.10 -17.40 7.09
CA ALA A 16 9.62 -17.66 8.44
C ALA A 16 8.08 -17.68 8.48
N ALA A 17 7.46 -18.19 7.42
CA ALA A 17 6.02 -18.33 7.32
C ALA A 17 5.51 -19.49 8.20
N LYS A 18 4.30 -19.35 8.76
CA LYS A 18 3.59 -20.42 9.51
C LYS A 18 4.35 -20.99 10.71
N ILE A 19 5.13 -20.17 11.40
CA ILE A 19 5.86 -20.60 12.61
C ILE A 19 5.20 -20.16 13.92
N GLY A 20 4.05 -19.49 13.83
CA GLY A 20 3.25 -19.09 15.00
C GLY A 20 3.76 -17.83 15.71
N LEU A 21 4.48 -16.95 15.00
CA LEU A 21 4.88 -15.65 15.56
C LEU A 21 3.64 -14.81 15.90
N ARG A 22 3.57 -14.29 17.13
CA ARG A 22 2.48 -13.41 17.59
C ARG A 22 2.85 -11.93 17.63
N SER A 23 4.13 -11.65 17.77
CA SER A 23 4.67 -10.30 17.79
C SER A 23 5.96 -10.26 17.00
N LEU A 24 6.22 -9.10 16.37
CA LEU A 24 7.48 -8.84 15.70
C LEU A 24 8.31 -7.85 16.49
N LYS A 25 9.47 -8.31 16.95
CA LYS A 25 10.42 -7.49 17.70
C LYS A 25 11.55 -7.00 16.82
N LYS A 26 12.13 -5.84 17.16
CA LYS A 26 13.28 -5.25 16.45
C LYS A 26 14.47 -6.20 16.36
N GLU A 27 14.78 -6.89 17.45
CA GLU A 27 16.02 -7.67 17.59
C GLU A 27 16.08 -8.86 16.62
N TYR A 28 14.95 -9.31 16.08
CA TYR A 28 14.90 -10.47 15.20
C TYR A 28 15.71 -10.28 13.91
N PHE A 29 15.75 -9.06 13.36
CA PHE A 29 16.35 -8.79 12.05
C PHE A 29 17.33 -7.60 12.04
N SER A 30 17.55 -6.96 13.19
CA SER A 30 18.36 -5.75 13.32
C SER A 30 19.79 -5.90 12.79
N HIS A 31 20.38 -7.10 12.93
CA HIS A 31 21.75 -7.41 12.50
C HIS A 31 21.87 -7.87 11.03
N LEU A 32 20.76 -8.02 10.29
CA LEU A 32 20.77 -8.60 8.94
C LEU A 32 20.91 -7.53 7.85
N LYS A 33 22.08 -6.90 7.78
CA LYS A 33 22.37 -5.78 6.87
C LYS A 33 21.98 -6.03 5.40
N ASN A 34 22.24 -7.24 4.90
CA ASN A 34 22.07 -7.59 3.50
C ASN A 34 20.72 -8.28 3.21
N LEU A 35 19.79 -8.30 4.18
CA LEU A 35 18.47 -8.88 3.98
C LEU A 35 17.71 -8.10 2.91
N GLN A 36 17.22 -8.81 1.90
CA GLN A 36 16.49 -8.25 0.76
C GLN A 36 15.04 -8.74 0.72
N ARG A 37 14.78 -9.97 1.21
CA ARG A 37 13.46 -10.59 1.20
C ARG A 37 13.14 -11.18 2.58
N LEU A 38 11.97 -10.84 3.11
CA LEU A 38 11.50 -11.31 4.40
C LEU A 38 10.06 -11.79 4.27
N ASP A 39 9.86 -13.11 4.38
CA ASP A 39 8.54 -13.73 4.40
C ASP A 39 8.16 -14.12 5.84
N LEU A 40 7.18 -13.41 6.38
CA LEU A 40 6.56 -13.61 7.69
C LEU A 40 5.06 -13.96 7.54
N SER A 41 4.67 -14.43 6.36
CA SER A 41 3.26 -14.69 6.05
C SER A 41 2.67 -15.83 6.89
N ALA A 42 1.35 -15.82 7.03
CA ALA A 42 0.59 -16.88 7.69
C ALA A 42 1.06 -17.20 9.13
N ASN A 43 1.49 -16.18 9.86
CA ASN A 43 1.73 -16.23 11.30
C ASN A 43 0.50 -15.72 12.08
N GLU A 44 0.67 -15.39 13.35
CA GLU A 44 -0.36 -14.80 14.22
C GLU A 44 0.00 -13.38 14.63
N ILE A 45 0.76 -12.64 13.80
CA ILE A 45 1.32 -11.34 14.20
C ILE A 45 0.18 -10.34 14.42
N GLU A 46 0.09 -9.83 15.64
CA GLU A 46 -0.88 -8.79 16.05
C GLU A 46 -0.17 -7.48 16.40
N GLN A 47 1.06 -7.57 16.92
CA GLN A 47 1.85 -6.43 17.41
C GLN A 47 3.22 -6.40 16.75
N LEU A 48 3.67 -5.20 16.39
CA LEU A 48 5.00 -4.94 15.85
C LEU A 48 5.63 -3.82 16.67
N ASP A 49 6.91 -3.96 17.01
CA ASP A 49 7.68 -2.86 17.57
C ASP A 49 7.75 -1.69 16.57
N ILE A 50 7.86 -0.47 17.09
CA ILE A 50 7.89 0.75 16.28
C ILE A 50 9.04 0.77 15.25
N ASP A 51 10.10 0.02 15.54
CA ASP A 51 11.31 -0.08 14.76
C ASP A 51 11.59 -1.55 14.33
N ALA A 52 10.55 -2.38 14.20
CA ALA A 52 10.67 -3.80 13.88
C ALA A 52 11.44 -4.13 12.57
N PHE A 53 11.54 -3.18 11.63
CA PHE A 53 12.33 -3.30 10.40
C PHE A 53 13.57 -2.39 10.37
N SER A 54 13.95 -1.81 11.50
CA SER A 54 15.17 -1.03 11.61
C SER A 54 16.38 -1.95 11.75
N SER A 55 17.51 -1.50 11.21
CA SER A 55 18.79 -2.21 11.35
C SER A 55 19.74 -1.38 12.20
N GLU A 56 20.63 -2.05 12.93
CA GLU A 56 21.77 -1.38 13.59
C GLU A 56 22.71 -0.71 12.59
N TYR A 57 22.67 -1.13 11.33
CA TYR A 57 23.41 -0.53 10.23
C TYR A 57 22.63 0.60 9.57
N ASP A 58 22.23 1.60 10.36
CA ASP A 58 21.47 2.78 9.92
C ASP A 58 21.94 3.26 8.55
N ASN A 59 20.99 3.42 7.62
CA ASN A 59 21.18 3.78 6.20
C ASN A 59 21.66 2.69 5.23
N ASN A 60 21.81 1.42 5.63
CA ASN A 60 22.23 0.33 4.73
C ASN A 60 21.32 -0.91 4.78
N PHE A 61 20.09 -0.76 5.25
CA PHE A 61 19.12 -1.85 5.21
C PHE A 61 18.56 -2.02 3.79
N GLN A 62 18.71 -3.22 3.23
CA GLN A 62 18.44 -3.50 1.81
C GLN A 62 17.11 -4.23 1.56
N LEU A 63 16.20 -4.21 2.53
CA LEU A 63 14.94 -4.94 2.41
C LEU A 63 14.09 -4.35 1.27
N ARG A 64 13.78 -5.20 0.30
CA ARG A 64 13.06 -4.88 -0.95
C ARG A 64 11.68 -5.52 -0.97
N GLU A 65 11.58 -6.75 -0.47
CA GLU A 65 10.31 -7.49 -0.42
C GLU A 65 9.99 -7.89 1.01
N LEU A 66 8.81 -7.50 1.48
CA LEU A 66 8.28 -7.84 2.80
C LEU A 66 6.90 -8.47 2.64
N ASP A 67 6.74 -9.70 3.14
CA ASP A 67 5.45 -10.38 3.20
C ASP A 67 4.98 -10.55 4.65
N LEU A 68 3.92 -9.84 5.01
CA LEU A 68 3.19 -9.91 6.29
C LEU A 68 1.76 -10.40 6.08
N SER A 69 1.45 -11.01 4.93
CA SER A 69 0.10 -11.43 4.62
C SER A 69 -0.41 -12.56 5.53
N TYR A 70 -1.72 -12.70 5.66
CA TYR A 70 -2.35 -13.71 6.51
C TYR A 70 -1.90 -13.66 7.98
N ASN A 71 -1.76 -12.45 8.51
CA ASN A 71 -1.55 -12.22 9.94
C ASN A 71 -2.83 -11.62 10.57
N ARG A 72 -2.72 -11.06 11.77
CA ARG A 72 -3.85 -10.47 12.51
C ARG A 72 -3.57 -8.99 12.82
N ILE A 73 -2.81 -8.32 11.96
CA ILE A 73 -2.35 -6.96 12.18
C ILE A 73 -3.55 -6.00 12.08
N HIS A 74 -3.82 -5.29 13.17
CA HIS A 74 -4.86 -4.27 13.25
C HIS A 74 -4.32 -2.86 12.97
N HIS A 75 -3.13 -2.58 13.51
CA HIS A 75 -2.43 -1.31 13.37
C HIS A 75 -0.97 -1.57 13.03
N LEU A 76 -0.41 -0.71 12.18
CA LEU A 76 1.03 -0.65 11.94
C LEU A 76 1.59 0.56 12.69
N PRO A 77 2.78 0.45 13.30
CA PRO A 77 3.43 1.61 13.88
C PRO A 77 3.64 2.72 12.85
N THR A 78 3.58 3.96 13.32
CA THR A 78 3.86 5.14 12.48
C THR A 78 5.26 5.04 11.89
N ASN A 79 5.40 5.33 10.59
CA ASN A 79 6.68 5.31 9.86
C ASN A 79 7.40 3.95 9.82
N ILE A 80 6.70 2.84 10.05
CA ILE A 80 7.29 1.50 10.09
C ILE A 80 8.09 1.13 8.82
N PHE A 81 7.74 1.71 7.67
CA PHE A 81 8.43 1.50 6.40
C PHE A 81 9.42 2.62 6.00
N MET A 82 9.58 3.65 6.82
CA MET A 82 10.45 4.80 6.52
C MET A 82 11.92 4.39 6.39
N VAL A 83 12.33 3.32 7.10
CA VAL A 83 13.67 2.75 7.04
C VAL A 83 13.96 1.97 5.74
N LEU A 84 12.91 1.61 4.98
CA LEU A 84 13.05 0.91 3.71
C LEU A 84 13.47 1.90 2.61
N ARG A 85 14.73 1.80 2.17
CA ARG A 85 15.31 2.72 1.18
C ARG A 85 14.89 2.41 -0.26
N GLN A 86 14.64 1.15 -0.59
CA GLN A 86 14.28 0.70 -1.93
C GLN A 86 13.22 -0.42 -1.89
N PRO A 87 12.08 -0.24 -1.19
CA PRO A 87 11.03 -1.25 -1.20
C PRO A 87 10.50 -1.43 -2.62
N GLU A 88 10.42 -2.68 -3.06
CA GLU A 88 9.85 -3.08 -4.34
C GLU A 88 8.44 -3.65 -4.11
N ARG A 89 8.23 -4.40 -3.02
CA ARG A 89 6.96 -5.05 -2.70
C ARG A 89 6.71 -5.15 -1.19
N ILE A 90 5.53 -4.68 -0.75
CA ILE A 90 5.05 -4.83 0.62
C ILE A 90 3.67 -5.50 0.57
N ASN A 91 3.58 -6.71 1.12
CA ASN A 91 2.34 -7.49 1.15
C ASN A 91 1.75 -7.53 2.56
N LEU A 92 0.59 -6.90 2.72
CA LEU A 92 -0.21 -6.82 3.95
C LEU A 92 -1.60 -7.43 3.74
N ALA A 93 -1.78 -8.25 2.69
CA ALA A 93 -3.06 -8.86 2.38
C ALA A 93 -3.58 -9.75 3.53
N ASN A 94 -4.89 -9.91 3.64
CA ASN A 94 -5.50 -10.80 4.64
C ASN A 94 -5.05 -10.45 6.08
N ASN A 95 -5.16 -9.18 6.44
CA ASN A 95 -4.97 -8.68 7.80
C ASN A 95 -6.28 -8.02 8.28
N ARG A 96 -6.22 -7.22 9.35
CA ARG A 96 -7.37 -6.55 9.96
C ARG A 96 -7.15 -5.04 10.05
N LEU A 97 -6.44 -4.47 9.06
CA LEU A 97 -6.02 -3.08 9.06
C LEU A 97 -7.21 -2.11 9.04
N VAL A 98 -7.19 -1.16 9.97
CA VAL A 98 -8.22 -0.10 10.11
C VAL A 98 -7.67 1.32 10.01
N GLU A 99 -6.35 1.49 9.92
CA GLU A 99 -5.71 2.80 9.74
C GLU A 99 -4.52 2.67 8.81
N LEU A 100 -4.43 3.59 7.84
CA LEU A 100 -3.37 3.60 6.83
C LEU A 100 -2.57 4.91 6.83
N ASN A 101 -2.84 5.80 7.75
CA ASN A 101 -2.10 7.05 7.85
C ASN A 101 -0.64 6.77 8.20
N GLN A 102 0.28 7.50 7.57
CA GLN A 102 1.73 7.45 7.85
C GLN A 102 2.46 6.15 7.49
N ILE A 103 1.79 5.11 6.96
CA ILE A 103 2.48 3.89 6.51
C ILE A 103 3.14 4.07 5.15
N PHE A 104 2.67 5.02 4.33
CA PHE A 104 3.19 5.28 2.98
C PHE A 104 4.39 6.24 2.95
N ARG A 105 5.14 6.34 4.06
CA ARG A 105 6.32 7.20 4.15
C ARG A 105 7.57 6.39 3.92
N PHE A 106 8.37 6.80 2.94
CA PHE A 106 9.57 6.07 2.51
C PHE A 106 10.75 7.04 2.40
N ASN A 107 11.85 6.77 3.11
CA ASN A 107 13.04 7.60 3.02
C ASN A 107 13.89 7.20 1.80
N ARG A 108 13.35 7.40 0.61
CA ARG A 108 13.93 6.89 -0.63
C ARG A 108 14.65 8.00 -1.39
N ASP A 109 15.98 7.98 -1.32
CA ASP A 109 16.87 9.01 -1.91
C ASP A 109 17.20 8.76 -3.39
N ALA A 110 16.89 7.57 -3.93
CA ALA A 110 17.24 7.17 -5.28
C ALA A 110 16.01 7.03 -6.20
N ILE A 111 16.11 7.53 -7.43
CA ILE A 111 15.10 7.36 -8.48
C ILE A 111 15.02 5.86 -8.86
N GLN A 112 13.83 5.23 -8.75
CA GLN A 112 13.51 3.97 -9.44
C GLN A 112 12.45 4.25 -10.48
N TYR A 113 12.58 3.51 -11.57
CA TYR A 113 11.66 3.48 -12.69
C TYR A 113 10.55 2.45 -12.55
N ASN A 114 10.38 1.83 -11.38
CA ASN A 114 9.31 0.87 -11.12
C ASN A 114 8.42 1.36 -9.96
N PRO A 115 7.10 1.10 -10.04
CA PRO A 115 6.20 1.41 -8.93
C PRO A 115 6.49 0.51 -7.73
N ILE A 116 6.36 1.05 -6.52
CA ILE A 116 6.32 0.23 -5.31
C ILE A 116 4.99 -0.53 -5.29
N GLN A 117 5.03 -1.86 -5.19
CA GLN A 117 3.81 -2.66 -5.04
C GLN A 117 3.40 -2.72 -3.58
N ILE A 118 2.23 -2.20 -3.25
CA ILE A 118 1.67 -2.23 -1.90
C ILE A 118 0.34 -2.97 -1.94
N ILE A 119 0.28 -4.11 -1.26
CA ILE A 119 -0.88 -4.99 -1.29
C ILE A 119 -1.60 -4.94 0.04
N LEU A 120 -2.82 -4.43 0.01
CA LEU A 120 -3.72 -4.30 1.14
C LEU A 120 -5.02 -5.08 0.91
N SER A 121 -5.02 -6.01 -0.04
CA SER A 121 -6.22 -6.77 -0.40
C SER A 121 -6.74 -7.64 0.75
N ASN A 122 -8.05 -7.90 0.76
CA ASN A 122 -8.69 -8.70 1.81
C ASN A 122 -8.44 -8.16 3.23
N ASN A 123 -8.58 -6.85 3.40
CA ASN A 123 -8.68 -6.20 4.71
C ASN A 123 -10.13 -5.71 4.91
N SER A 124 -10.36 -4.87 5.93
CA SER A 124 -11.64 -4.19 6.15
C SER A 124 -11.54 -2.69 5.87
N ILE A 125 -10.73 -2.29 4.89
CA ILE A 125 -10.43 -0.88 4.62
C ILE A 125 -11.65 -0.17 4.04
N ARG A 126 -11.98 0.99 4.61
CA ARG A 126 -13.08 1.88 4.20
C ARG A 126 -12.54 3.26 3.87
N ASN A 127 -13.40 4.12 3.33
CA ASN A 127 -13.02 5.49 2.95
C ASN A 127 -12.52 6.33 4.13
N ASP A 128 -13.04 6.11 5.34
CA ASP A 128 -12.68 6.82 6.58
C ASP A 128 -11.32 6.40 7.16
N HIS A 129 -10.68 5.34 6.63
CA HIS A 129 -9.33 4.93 7.04
C HIS A 129 -8.22 5.69 6.30
N PHE A 130 -8.60 6.58 5.38
CA PHE A 130 -7.71 7.48 4.66
C PHE A 130 -7.96 8.92 5.10
N THR A 131 -6.91 9.74 4.98
CA THR A 131 -6.96 11.19 5.12
C THR A 131 -6.35 11.84 3.88
N ASN A 132 -6.60 13.12 3.67
CA ASN A 132 -5.96 13.90 2.61
C ASN A 132 -4.42 14.02 2.76
N HIS A 133 -3.83 13.48 3.84
CA HIS A 133 -2.39 13.41 4.06
C HIS A 133 -1.80 12.01 3.82
N THR A 134 -2.63 10.97 3.61
CA THR A 134 -2.18 9.57 3.55
C THR A 134 -1.08 9.33 2.52
N PHE A 135 -1.10 10.05 1.39
CA PHE A 135 -0.14 9.88 0.29
C PHE A 135 0.79 11.08 0.07
N ASN A 136 0.85 12.05 0.99
CA ASN A 136 1.61 13.29 0.76
C ASN A 136 3.10 13.03 0.50
N ASP A 137 3.75 12.19 1.31
CA ASP A 137 5.19 11.91 1.16
C ASP A 137 5.51 11.26 -0.20
N LEU A 138 4.66 10.33 -0.66
CA LEU A 138 4.79 9.73 -1.99
C LEU A 138 4.70 10.80 -3.10
N VAL A 139 3.70 11.67 -3.01
CA VAL A 139 3.46 12.72 -4.02
C VAL A 139 4.58 13.76 -4.01
N GLU A 140 5.01 14.21 -2.83
CA GLU A 140 6.07 15.21 -2.67
C GLU A 140 7.42 14.71 -3.19
N ARG A 141 7.71 13.41 -3.03
CA ARG A 141 8.95 12.78 -3.49
C ARG A 141 8.87 12.21 -4.91
N GLY A 142 7.73 12.35 -5.58
CA GLY A 142 7.54 11.83 -6.94
C GLY A 142 7.58 10.31 -7.05
N HIS A 143 7.28 9.59 -5.95
CA HIS A 143 7.12 8.14 -5.97
C HIS A 143 5.73 7.77 -6.46
N TYR A 144 5.67 6.78 -7.35
CA TYR A 144 4.42 6.20 -7.81
C TYR A 144 4.34 4.74 -7.38
N ILE A 145 3.11 4.26 -7.22
CA ILE A 145 2.82 2.97 -6.58
C ILE A 145 1.82 2.17 -7.40
N GLU A 146 1.85 0.86 -7.23
CA GLU A 146 0.74 -0.02 -7.55
C GLU A 146 0.08 -0.42 -6.22
N LEU A 147 -1.11 0.11 -5.99
CA LEU A 147 -1.84 -0.06 -4.74
C LEU A 147 -3.00 -1.03 -4.94
N ASP A 148 -2.87 -2.22 -4.37
CA ASP A 148 -3.93 -3.23 -4.38
C ASP A 148 -4.83 -3.05 -3.14
N LEU A 149 -6.03 -2.52 -3.37
CA LEU A 149 -7.10 -2.40 -2.38
C LEU A 149 -8.26 -3.35 -2.69
N THR A 150 -8.06 -4.39 -3.50
CA THR A 150 -9.14 -5.32 -3.84
C THR A 150 -9.70 -6.03 -2.61
N HIS A 151 -10.97 -6.41 -2.66
CA HIS A 151 -11.65 -7.10 -1.54
C HIS A 151 -11.60 -6.30 -0.23
N ASN A 152 -11.91 -5.01 -0.29
CA ASN A 152 -12.08 -4.14 0.87
C ASN A 152 -13.53 -3.60 0.91
N LYS A 153 -13.75 -2.47 1.60
CA LYS A 153 -15.07 -1.88 1.86
C LYS A 153 -15.16 -0.42 1.39
N LEU A 154 -14.40 -0.05 0.34
CA LEU A 154 -14.49 1.28 -0.27
C LEU A 154 -15.81 1.46 -1.02
N ALA A 155 -16.47 2.59 -0.80
CA ALA A 155 -17.73 2.96 -1.45
C ALA A 155 -17.56 4.01 -2.57
N TRP A 156 -16.48 4.79 -2.53
CA TRP A 156 -16.12 5.77 -3.56
C TRP A 156 -14.59 5.97 -3.66
N ILE A 157 -14.15 6.74 -4.64
CA ILE A 157 -12.76 7.11 -4.91
C ILE A 157 -12.64 8.63 -4.69
N ASP A 158 -12.12 9.01 -3.53
CA ASP A 158 -12.08 10.41 -3.09
C ASP A 158 -11.02 11.24 -3.83
N GLU A 159 -11.40 12.43 -4.29
CA GLU A 159 -10.51 13.36 -5.01
C GLU A 159 -9.37 13.86 -4.12
N GLU A 160 -9.66 14.17 -2.86
CA GLU A 160 -8.67 14.76 -1.94
C GLU A 160 -7.59 13.76 -1.54
N ILE A 161 -7.93 12.47 -1.57
CA ILE A 161 -7.03 11.37 -1.21
C ILE A 161 -6.28 10.86 -2.46
N PHE A 162 -7.00 10.41 -3.48
CA PHE A 162 -6.40 9.72 -4.63
C PHE A 162 -6.09 10.65 -5.81
N GLY A 163 -6.66 11.86 -5.85
CA GLY A 163 -6.54 12.77 -6.99
C GLY A 163 -5.09 13.10 -7.33
N LYS A 164 -4.31 13.57 -6.33
CA LYS A 164 -2.87 13.86 -6.51
C LYS A 164 -2.07 12.61 -6.87
N LEU A 165 -2.33 11.49 -6.21
CA LEU A 165 -1.65 10.22 -6.46
C LEU A 165 -1.82 9.74 -7.91
N LEU A 166 -3.01 9.95 -8.49
CA LEU A 166 -3.38 9.47 -9.83
C LEU A 166 -3.03 10.46 -10.95
N THR A 167 -2.94 11.76 -10.65
CA THR A 167 -2.79 12.82 -11.67
C THR A 167 -1.42 13.50 -11.65
N ASN A 168 -0.69 13.48 -10.53
CA ASN A 168 0.59 14.17 -10.39
C ASN A 168 1.77 13.26 -10.76
N SER A 169 1.89 12.93 -12.05
CA SER A 169 2.91 12.02 -12.58
C SER A 169 3.93 12.80 -13.42
N SER A 170 4.90 13.46 -12.78
CA SER A 170 6.09 13.94 -13.47
C SER A 170 7.08 12.81 -13.82
N TYR A 171 6.99 11.66 -13.12
CA TYR A 171 8.02 10.61 -13.16
C TYR A 171 7.49 9.19 -13.40
N GLY A 172 6.18 8.98 -13.33
CA GLY A 172 5.56 7.66 -13.53
C GLY A 172 4.14 7.58 -12.97
N LYS A 173 3.43 6.55 -13.40
CA LYS A 173 1.98 6.44 -13.23
C LYS A 173 1.60 5.48 -12.11
N SER A 174 0.86 5.97 -11.12
CA SER A 174 0.28 5.12 -10.07
C SER A 174 -0.89 4.28 -10.60
N ILE A 175 -1.01 3.06 -10.09
CA ILE A 175 -2.07 2.11 -10.42
C ILE A 175 -2.86 1.81 -9.14
N LEU A 176 -4.19 1.79 -9.25
CA LEU A 176 -5.10 1.52 -8.15
C LEU A 176 -6.00 0.34 -8.51
N LEU A 177 -5.88 -0.77 -7.79
CA LEU A 177 -6.71 -1.97 -7.97
C LEU A 177 -7.85 -1.95 -6.95
N LEU A 178 -9.10 -1.94 -7.42
CA LEU A 178 -10.29 -1.70 -6.59
C LEU A 178 -11.38 -2.77 -6.72
N ASN A 179 -11.15 -3.81 -7.53
CA ASN A 179 -12.10 -4.90 -7.69
C ASN A 179 -12.59 -5.45 -6.34
N ASN A 180 -13.86 -5.86 -6.30
CA ASN A 180 -14.50 -6.41 -5.10
C ASN A 180 -14.56 -5.45 -3.91
N ASN A 181 -14.70 -4.15 -4.20
CA ASN A 181 -15.18 -3.15 -3.24
C ASN A 181 -16.63 -2.76 -3.56
N PRO A 182 -17.44 -2.35 -2.57
CA PRO A 182 -18.81 -1.88 -2.78
C PRO A 182 -18.88 -0.46 -3.39
N ILE A 183 -18.08 -0.19 -4.42
CA ILE A 183 -17.99 1.14 -5.02
C ILE A 183 -19.27 1.44 -5.82
N GLN A 184 -19.92 2.53 -5.45
CA GLN A 184 -21.03 3.13 -6.19
C GLN A 184 -20.44 4.17 -7.16
N CYS A 185 -20.34 3.84 -8.44
CA CYS A 185 -19.64 4.68 -9.42
C CYS A 185 -20.35 6.02 -9.66
N THR A 186 -21.68 6.06 -9.57
CA THR A 186 -22.45 7.31 -9.67
C THR A 186 -22.47 8.15 -8.39
N ASN A 187 -21.76 7.74 -7.31
CA ASN A 187 -21.62 8.55 -6.10
C ASN A 187 -21.02 9.93 -6.43
N CYS A 188 -21.61 11.02 -5.92
CA CYS A 188 -21.15 12.39 -6.18
C CYS A 188 -19.65 12.63 -5.92
N ARG A 189 -19.04 11.88 -4.98
CA ARG A 189 -17.60 11.92 -4.69
C ARG A 189 -16.72 11.39 -5.82
N ASN A 190 -17.26 10.63 -6.76
CA ASN A 190 -16.55 10.12 -7.94
C ASN A 190 -16.62 11.07 -9.15
N ARG A 191 -17.44 12.14 -9.09
CA ARG A 191 -17.73 13.02 -10.24
C ARG A 191 -16.47 13.65 -10.85
N TRP A 192 -15.42 13.86 -10.05
CA TRP A 192 -14.13 14.39 -10.50
C TRP A 192 -13.44 13.49 -11.53
N LEU A 193 -13.58 12.16 -11.41
CA LEU A 193 -12.96 11.18 -12.31
C LEU A 193 -13.37 11.42 -13.76
N PHE A 194 -14.65 11.73 -13.99
CA PHE A 194 -15.20 11.96 -15.33
C PHE A 194 -14.79 13.33 -15.89
N ARG A 195 -14.67 14.33 -15.02
CA ARG A 195 -14.12 15.65 -15.41
C ARG A 195 -12.64 15.52 -15.79
N MET A 196 -11.87 14.71 -15.08
CA MET A 196 -10.45 14.50 -15.32
C MET A 196 -10.17 13.58 -16.51
N GLU A 197 -10.94 12.51 -16.68
CA GLU A 197 -10.81 11.58 -17.79
C GLU A 197 -10.97 12.28 -19.16
N ASN A 198 -11.92 13.21 -19.25
CA ASN A 198 -12.11 14.05 -20.44
C ASN A 198 -10.90 14.97 -20.72
N LYS A 199 -10.19 15.42 -19.68
CA LYS A 199 -9.00 16.28 -19.81
C LYS A 199 -7.73 15.48 -20.14
N GLN A 200 -7.56 14.30 -19.54
CA GLN A 200 -6.33 13.49 -19.64
C GLN A 200 -6.39 12.33 -20.66
N ARG A 201 -7.39 12.30 -21.54
CA ARG A 201 -7.48 11.38 -22.70
C ARG A 201 -7.22 9.90 -22.38
N GLY A 202 -7.89 9.32 -21.38
CA GLY A 202 -7.73 7.89 -21.07
C GLY A 202 -6.72 7.55 -19.99
N TRP A 203 -6.04 8.54 -19.42
CA TRP A 203 -5.05 8.30 -18.35
C TRP A 203 -5.66 7.52 -17.17
N LEU A 204 -6.81 7.96 -16.66
CA LEU A 204 -7.44 7.34 -15.48
C LEU A 204 -7.97 5.93 -15.78
N ARG A 205 -8.47 5.66 -17.00
CA ARG A 205 -8.83 4.29 -17.43
C ARG A 205 -7.68 3.30 -17.29
N SER A 206 -6.47 3.77 -17.51
CA SER A 206 -5.29 2.93 -17.43
C SER A 206 -4.71 2.88 -16.01
N SER A 207 -5.02 3.85 -15.13
CA SER A 207 -4.59 3.88 -13.72
C SER A 207 -5.52 3.13 -12.77
N ILE A 208 -6.83 3.16 -13.00
CA ILE A 208 -7.82 2.57 -12.10
C ILE A 208 -8.32 1.24 -12.67
N LYS A 209 -8.17 0.16 -11.90
CA LYS A 209 -8.69 -1.17 -12.22
C LYS A 209 -9.91 -1.45 -11.37
N LEU A 210 -11.09 -1.23 -11.96
CA LEU A 210 -12.39 -1.53 -11.39
C LEU A 210 -13.30 -2.11 -12.48
N GLU A 211 -13.52 -3.42 -12.43
CA GLU A 211 -14.27 -4.17 -13.45
C GLU A 211 -15.77 -3.94 -13.35
N SER A 212 -16.31 -3.76 -12.15
CA SER A 212 -17.74 -3.55 -11.97
C SER A 212 -18.07 -2.71 -10.73
N CYS A 213 -19.07 -1.84 -10.89
CA CYS A 213 -19.68 -1.05 -9.82
C CYS A 213 -20.88 -1.78 -9.20
N ILE A 214 -21.19 -1.53 -7.93
CA ILE A 214 -22.25 -2.26 -7.20
C ILE A 214 -23.66 -2.06 -7.80
N GLU A 215 -23.94 -0.86 -8.32
CA GLU A 215 -25.30 -0.45 -8.70
C GLU A 215 -25.82 -1.07 -10.01
N LYS A 216 -24.95 -1.37 -10.98
CA LYS A 216 -25.36 -1.88 -12.31
C LYS A 216 -24.39 -2.86 -12.96
N LYS A 217 -23.38 -3.37 -12.23
CA LYS A 217 -22.32 -4.25 -12.76
C LYS A 217 -21.62 -3.72 -14.04
N LYS A 218 -21.66 -2.41 -14.29
CA LYS A 218 -20.94 -1.74 -15.39
C LYS A 218 -19.55 -1.33 -14.93
N ARG A 219 -18.63 -1.08 -15.87
CA ARG A 219 -17.29 -0.54 -15.55
C ARG A 219 -17.42 0.94 -15.18
N LEU A 220 -16.48 1.42 -14.37
CA LEU A 220 -16.42 2.81 -13.88
C LEU A 220 -16.55 3.84 -15.00
N PHE A 221 -15.85 3.64 -16.11
CA PHE A 221 -15.80 4.58 -17.23
C PHE A 221 -16.79 4.26 -18.36
N ASP A 222 -17.81 3.44 -18.09
CA ASP A 222 -18.98 3.31 -18.97
C ASP A 222 -20.06 4.37 -18.63
N TYR A 223 -19.93 5.03 -17.48
CA TYR A 223 -20.76 6.15 -17.06
C TYR A 223 -20.24 7.48 -17.62
N ASN A 224 -21.07 8.51 -17.57
CA ASN A 224 -20.75 9.87 -17.97
C ASN A 224 -21.30 10.90 -16.96
N LEU A 225 -21.01 12.19 -17.18
CA LEU A 225 -21.39 13.25 -16.26
C LEU A 225 -22.92 13.41 -16.07
N ASN A 226 -23.75 12.98 -17.02
CA ASN A 226 -25.21 13.04 -16.90
C ASN A 226 -25.77 11.99 -15.93
N ASP A 227 -25.03 10.88 -15.69
CA ASP A 227 -25.43 9.86 -14.72
C ASP A 227 -25.36 10.37 -13.26
N PHE A 228 -24.78 11.56 -13.04
CA PHE A 228 -24.67 12.24 -11.75
C PHE A 228 -25.77 13.29 -11.53
N GLY A 229 -26.90 13.23 -12.23
CA GLY A 229 -27.96 14.26 -12.13
C GLY A 229 -28.67 14.39 -10.77
N HIS A 230 -28.35 13.51 -9.81
CA HIS A 230 -28.78 13.60 -8.41
C HIS A 230 -27.79 14.38 -7.52
N CYS A 231 -26.65 14.75 -8.12
CA CYS A 231 -25.67 15.72 -7.65
C CYS A 231 -25.79 17.01 -8.49
#